data_AF-A0A9X0CEI7-F1
#
_entry.id   AF-A0A9X0CEI7-F1
#
_cell.length_a   1.000
_cell.length_b   1.000
_cell.length_c   1.000
_cell.angle_alpha   90.00
_cell.angle_beta   90.00
_cell.angle_gamma   90.00
#
_symmetry.space_group_name_H-M   'P 1'
#
loop_
_entity.id
_entity.type
_entity.pdbx_description
1 polymer ?
#
loop_
_entity_poly.entity_id
_entity_poly.type
_entity_poly.pdbx_seq_one_letter_code
_entity_poly.pdbx_strand_id
1 'polypeptide(L)'
;MGQKWIQGSLLWPRGNYLPESWRKSLMEAMIKGNQIHDDLFEHGAVNLEVKKAVVSLRNINECWIQSVGQQIDIFGIDPAPVHQLENVLIQEGQEAKKNVSKSCSVITTQGRAMLLVVNSDSSAMIIDSHSHGNKGAIIACSPRGKIHLLAQWLDAMMKDNWQHSLTIASVTKVFYFK
;
A
#
# COMPACT_ATOMS: atom_id res chain seq x y z
N MET A 1 -16.25 -7.99 7.04
CA MET A 1 -16.18 -7.98 5.56
C MET A 1 -16.79 -6.68 5.05
N GLY A 2 -15.97 -5.76 4.55
CA GLY A 2 -16.34 -4.41 4.06
C GLY A 2 -17.25 -4.37 2.83
N GLN A 3 -18.32 -5.18 2.84
CA GLN A 3 -19.39 -5.18 1.84
C GLN A 3 -20.24 -3.90 1.89
N LYS A 4 -20.21 -3.14 3.01
CA LYS A 4 -21.09 -1.98 3.19
C LYS A 4 -20.72 -0.74 2.39
N TRP A 5 -19.50 -0.60 1.88
CA TRP A 5 -19.09 0.58 1.08
C TRP A 5 -19.03 0.35 -0.45
N ILE A 6 -19.58 -0.78 -0.92
CA ILE A 6 -19.72 -1.10 -2.36
C ILE A 6 -20.61 -0.07 -3.11
N GLN A 7 -21.37 0.80 -2.41
CA GLN A 7 -22.17 1.85 -3.05
C GLN A 7 -21.35 3.04 -3.59
N GLY A 8 -20.06 3.14 -3.24
CA GLY A 8 -19.20 4.26 -3.61
C GLY A 8 -18.14 3.93 -4.66
N SER A 9 -18.47 3.34 -5.81
CA SER A 9 -17.62 3.32 -7.02
C SER A 9 -16.19 2.73 -6.93
N LEU A 10 -15.76 2.18 -5.79
CA LEU A 10 -14.52 1.42 -5.68
C LEU A 10 -14.75 0.01 -6.21
N LEU A 11 -13.96 -0.35 -7.22
CA LEU A 11 -13.98 -1.70 -7.76
C LEU A 11 -13.24 -2.59 -6.76
N TRP A 12 -13.96 -3.54 -6.16
CA TRP A 12 -13.28 -4.73 -5.64
C TRP A 12 -12.62 -5.40 -6.85
N PRO A 13 -11.36 -5.88 -6.78
CA PRO A 13 -10.79 -6.70 -7.85
C PRO A 13 -11.52 -8.05 -7.88
N ARG A 14 -12.79 -8.07 -8.31
CA ARG A 14 -13.54 -9.29 -8.52
C ARG A 14 -12.99 -9.88 -9.80
N GLY A 15 -12.41 -11.07 -9.72
CA GLY A 15 -11.78 -11.72 -10.85
C GLY A 15 -10.28 -11.44 -10.89
N ASN A 16 -9.51 -12.51 -11.12
CA ASN A 16 -8.08 -12.51 -11.37
C ASN A 16 -7.75 -11.78 -12.70
N TYR A 17 -8.07 -10.49 -12.81
CA TYR A 17 -7.84 -9.71 -14.03
C TYR A 17 -6.44 -9.10 -14.10
N LEU A 18 -5.54 -9.43 -13.16
CA LEU A 18 -4.12 -9.25 -13.43
C LEU A 18 -3.74 -10.19 -14.58
N PRO A 19 -3.07 -9.68 -15.63
CA PRO A 19 -2.45 -10.56 -16.62
C PRO A 19 -1.61 -11.62 -15.91
N GLU A 20 -1.58 -12.84 -16.46
CA GLU A 20 -0.89 -13.98 -15.84
C GLU A 20 0.56 -13.65 -15.47
N SER A 21 1.25 -12.87 -16.31
CA SER A 21 2.59 -12.36 -16.06
C SER A 21 2.68 -11.50 -14.80
N TRP A 22 1.74 -10.58 -14.59
CA TRP A 22 1.67 -9.75 -13.39
C TRP A 22 1.36 -10.57 -12.14
N ARG A 23 0.46 -11.55 -12.26
CA ARG A 23 0.13 -12.47 -11.16
C ARG A 23 1.37 -13.24 -10.71
N LYS A 24 2.10 -13.81 -11.68
CA LYS A 24 3.34 -14.54 -11.43
C LYS A 24 4.40 -13.64 -10.79
N SER A 25 4.64 -12.45 -11.34
CA SER A 25 5.61 -11.50 -10.77
C SER A 25 5.25 -11.06 -9.35
N LEU A 26 3.98 -10.79 -9.06
CA LEU A 26 3.53 -10.42 -7.72
C LEU A 26 3.76 -11.56 -6.72
N MET A 27 3.40 -12.79 -7.11
CA MET A 27 3.60 -13.97 -6.27
C MET A 27 5.09 -14.23 -6.00
N GLU A 28 5.93 -14.15 -7.04
CA GLU A 28 7.40 -14.29 -6.89
C GLU A 28 7.97 -13.20 -5.98
N ALA A 29 7.53 -11.95 -6.13
CA ALA A 29 7.97 -10.84 -5.28
C ALA A 29 7.58 -11.06 -3.81
N MET A 30 6.38 -11.57 -3.54
CA MET A 30 5.94 -11.89 -2.17
C MET A 30 6.76 -13.03 -1.55
N ILE A 31 6.98 -14.12 -2.30
CA ILE A 31 7.79 -15.26 -1.84
C ILE A 31 9.21 -14.82 -1.52
N LYS A 32 9.86 -14.09 -2.44
CA LYS A 32 11.22 -13.56 -2.22
C LYS A 32 11.28 -12.57 -1.07
N GLY A 33 10.28 -11.69 -0.95
CA GLY A 33 10.18 -10.74 0.16
C GLY A 33 10.14 -11.44 1.52
N ASN A 34 9.39 -12.54 1.63
CA ASN A 34 9.33 -13.34 2.87
C ASN A 34 10.65 -14.05 3.15
N GLN A 35 11.30 -14.62 2.13
CA GLN A 35 12.63 -15.24 2.29
C GLN A 35 13.66 -14.23 2.80
N ILE A 36 13.71 -13.04 2.19
CA ILE A 36 14.59 -11.95 2.63
C ILE A 36 14.30 -11.55 4.08
N HIS A 37 13.02 -11.45 4.46
CA HIS A 37 12.64 -11.17 5.83
C HIS A 37 13.15 -12.24 6.79
N ASP A 38 12.92 -13.51 6.47
CA ASP A 38 13.29 -14.64 7.34
C ASP A 38 14.81 -14.77 7.49
N ASP A 39 15.56 -14.50 6.42
CA ASP A 39 17.02 -14.46 6.43
C ASP A 39 17.57 -13.31 7.28
N LEU A 40 16.93 -12.14 7.24
CA LEU A 40 17.37 -10.94 7.98
C LEU A 40 16.97 -10.95 9.45
N PHE A 41 15.86 -11.58 9.79
CA PHE A 41 15.24 -11.49 11.12
C PHE A 41 15.03 -12.85 11.78
N GLU A 42 15.67 -13.91 11.27
CA GLU A 42 15.64 -15.26 11.83
C GLU A 42 14.21 -15.78 12.04
N HIS A 43 13.31 -15.53 11.09
CA HIS A 43 11.87 -15.84 11.15
C HIS A 43 11.11 -15.11 12.29
N GLY A 44 11.73 -14.12 12.94
CA GLY A 44 11.15 -13.33 14.01
C GLY A 44 10.21 -12.26 13.48
N ALA A 45 9.09 -12.05 14.18
CA ALA A 45 8.22 -10.91 13.90
C ALA A 45 8.89 -9.60 14.37
N VAL A 46 9.15 -8.69 13.44
CA VAL A 46 9.79 -7.40 13.73
C VAL A 46 8.90 -6.22 13.32
N ASN A 47 8.80 -5.21 14.19
CA ASN A 47 8.14 -3.95 13.89
C ASN A 47 9.19 -2.94 13.44
N LEU A 48 9.25 -2.69 12.13
CA LEU A 48 10.21 -1.77 11.53
C LEU A 48 9.51 -0.59 10.88
N GLU A 49 10.05 0.61 11.13
CA GLU A 49 9.76 1.78 10.30
C GLU A 49 10.24 1.53 8.87
N VAL A 50 9.52 2.09 7.88
CA VAL A 50 9.85 1.92 6.45
C VAL A 50 11.31 2.28 6.15
N LYS A 51 11.81 3.37 6.73
CA LYS A 51 13.21 3.79 6.55
C LYS A 51 14.20 2.76 7.09
N LYS A 52 13.93 2.16 8.26
CA LYS A 52 14.78 1.13 8.85
C LYS A 52 14.75 -0.15 8.03
N ALA A 53 13.55 -0.58 7.61
CA ALA A 53 13.39 -1.73 6.71
C ALA A 53 14.19 -1.55 5.41
N VAL A 54 14.08 -0.39 4.76
CA VAL A 54 14.86 -0.10 3.55
C VAL A 54 16.37 -0.11 3.82
N VAL A 55 16.84 0.42 4.96
CA VAL A 55 18.26 0.36 5.32
C VAL A 55 18.73 -1.08 5.49
N SER A 56 17.96 -1.95 6.13
CA SER A 56 18.27 -3.38 6.23
C SER A 56 18.32 -4.07 4.87
N LEU A 57 17.51 -3.60 3.90
CA LEU A 57 17.46 -4.13 2.54
C LEU A 57 18.53 -3.54 1.60
N ARG A 58 19.20 -2.43 1.95
CA ARG A 58 20.13 -1.73 1.04
C ARG A 58 21.30 -2.58 0.54
N ASN A 59 21.71 -3.57 1.33
CA ASN A 59 22.82 -4.46 0.97
C ASN A 59 22.37 -5.67 0.15
N ILE A 60 21.05 -5.81 -0.09
CA ILE A 60 20.48 -6.88 -0.90
C ILE A 60 20.32 -6.35 -2.32
N ASN A 61 21.23 -6.78 -3.20
CA ASN A 61 21.30 -6.32 -4.60
C ASN A 61 19.99 -6.55 -5.39
N GLU A 62 19.12 -7.45 -4.92
CA GLU A 62 17.88 -7.80 -5.61
C GLU A 62 16.73 -6.80 -5.42
N CYS A 63 16.81 -5.87 -4.45
CA CYS A 63 15.69 -4.97 -4.13
C CYS A 63 15.66 -3.66 -4.96
N TRP A 64 16.77 -3.29 -5.61
CA TRP A 64 16.90 -2.11 -6.49
C TRP A 64 16.38 -0.78 -5.89
N ILE A 65 16.45 -0.62 -4.57
CA ILE A 65 15.95 0.58 -3.89
C ILE A 65 16.97 1.71 -4.06
N GLN A 66 16.55 2.82 -4.66
CA GLN A 66 17.37 4.01 -4.83
C GLN A 66 17.34 4.89 -3.56
N SER A 67 16.14 5.22 -3.07
CA SER A 67 15.97 6.11 -1.94
C SER A 67 14.59 5.96 -1.27
N VAL A 68 14.47 6.52 -0.08
CA VAL A 68 13.20 6.65 0.65
C VAL A 68 12.83 8.13 0.66
N GLY A 69 11.60 8.43 0.27
CA GLY A 69 11.04 9.77 0.31
C GLY A 69 10.76 10.24 1.74
N GLN A 70 10.33 11.50 1.85
CA GLN A 70 9.86 12.03 3.13
C GLN A 70 8.58 11.29 3.55
N GLN A 71 8.52 10.91 4.84
CA GLN A 71 7.31 10.38 5.44
C GLN A 71 6.30 11.51 5.67
N ILE A 72 5.05 11.29 5.29
CA ILE A 72 3.94 12.18 5.57
C ILE A 72 3.13 11.57 6.70
N ASP A 73 3.08 12.25 7.84
CA ASP A 73 2.32 11.81 9.02
C ASP A 73 0.89 12.36 8.99
N ILE A 74 -0.06 11.50 9.35
CA ILE A 74 -1.49 11.76 9.38
C ILE A 74 -1.96 11.47 10.80
N PHE A 75 -2.58 12.44 11.45
CA PHE A 75 -3.02 12.32 12.84
C PHE A 75 -4.32 13.09 13.10
N GLY A 76 -5.06 12.65 14.12
CA GLY A 76 -6.24 13.34 14.62
C GLY A 76 -7.40 12.41 14.96
N ILE A 77 -8.59 12.99 15.02
CA ILE A 77 -9.86 12.29 15.25
C ILE A 77 -10.76 12.41 14.02
N ASP A 78 -11.56 11.37 13.79
CA ASP A 78 -12.51 11.27 12.67
C ASP A 78 -13.35 12.56 12.54
N PRO A 79 -13.41 13.22 11.35
CA PRO A 79 -12.90 12.77 10.04
C PRO A 79 -11.57 13.36 9.58
N ALA A 80 -10.86 14.11 10.43
CA ALA A 80 -9.67 14.86 10.00
C ALA A 80 -8.54 13.98 9.41
N PRO A 81 -8.20 12.80 9.97
CA PRO A 81 -7.20 11.90 9.38
C PRO A 81 -7.60 11.37 7.99
N VAL A 82 -8.89 11.14 7.76
CA VAL A 82 -9.40 10.66 6.47
C VAL A 82 -9.16 11.72 5.40
N HIS A 83 -9.53 12.97 5.66
CA HIS A 83 -9.30 14.07 4.70
C HIS A 83 -7.82 14.36 4.45
N GLN A 84 -6.97 14.24 5.47
CA GLN A 84 -5.52 14.34 5.28
C GLN A 84 -5.00 13.24 4.34
N LEU A 85 -5.42 11.98 4.56
CA LEU A 85 -5.05 10.88 3.69
C LEU A 85 -5.60 11.06 2.27
N GLU A 86 -6.84 11.53 2.10
CA GLU A 86 -7.42 11.86 0.78
C GLU A 86 -6.52 12.82 0.00
N ASN A 87 -6.04 13.88 0.65
CA ASN A 87 -5.17 14.87 0.02
C ASN A 87 -3.82 14.27 -0.40
N VAL A 88 -3.21 13.43 0.45
CA VAL A 88 -1.97 12.72 0.14
C VAL A 88 -2.17 11.79 -1.07
N LEU A 89 -3.26 11.03 -1.09
CA LEU A 89 -3.57 10.13 -2.19
C LEU A 89 -3.83 10.89 -3.51
N ILE A 90 -4.46 12.05 -3.46
CA ILE A 90 -4.63 12.91 -4.65
C ILE A 90 -3.28 13.36 -5.18
N GLN A 91 -2.34 13.75 -4.31
CA GLN A 91 -0.99 14.14 -4.69
C GLN A 91 -0.23 12.98 -5.34
N GLU A 92 -0.30 11.77 -4.78
CA GLU A 92 0.27 10.56 -5.38
C GLU A 92 -0.28 10.29 -6.79
N GLY A 93 -1.60 10.45 -6.97
CA GLY A 93 -2.25 10.35 -8.27
C GLY A 93 -1.73 11.37 -9.30
N GLN A 94 -1.47 12.61 -8.86
CA GLN A 94 -0.93 13.67 -9.72
C GLN A 94 0.54 13.43 -10.07
N GLU A 95 1.34 12.92 -9.14
CA GLU A 95 2.75 12.59 -9.37
C GLU A 95 2.91 11.42 -10.34
N ALA A 96 2.10 10.38 -10.21
CA ALA A 96 2.13 9.22 -11.10
C ALA A 96 1.92 9.60 -12.57
N LYS A 97 1.04 10.57 -12.86
CA LYS A 97 0.81 11.08 -14.23
C LYS A 97 2.06 11.70 -14.86
N LYS A 98 2.95 12.27 -14.04
CA LYS A 98 4.17 12.91 -14.52
C LYS A 98 5.25 11.88 -14.92
N ASN A 99 5.05 10.59 -14.61
CA ASN A 99 5.97 9.48 -14.95
C ASN A 99 7.45 9.75 -14.61
N VAL A 100 7.71 10.52 -13.55
CA VAL A 100 9.05 11.04 -13.26
C VAL A 100 9.97 9.95 -12.70
N SER A 101 9.44 9.03 -11.90
CA SER A 101 10.21 7.98 -11.22
C SER A 101 9.41 6.71 -10.98
N LYS A 102 10.08 5.54 -11.01
CA LYS A 102 9.52 4.27 -10.55
C LYS A 102 9.45 4.30 -9.04
N SER A 103 8.24 4.32 -8.49
CA SER A 103 8.04 4.41 -7.04
C SER A 103 6.76 3.71 -6.61
N CYS A 104 6.71 3.34 -5.34
CA CYS A 104 5.51 2.92 -4.64
C CYS A 104 5.44 3.64 -3.29
N SER A 105 4.27 3.66 -2.67
CA SER A 105 4.10 4.25 -1.35
C SER A 105 3.70 3.17 -0.35
N VAL A 106 4.22 3.23 0.86
CA VAL A 106 3.85 2.34 1.96
C VAL A 106 2.98 3.14 2.91
N ILE A 107 1.75 2.66 3.14
CA ILE A 107 0.84 3.20 4.14
C ILE A 107 1.06 2.40 5.42
N THR A 108 1.38 3.06 6.52
CA THR A 108 1.43 2.41 7.84
C THR A 108 0.37 2.97 8.76
N THR A 109 -0.32 2.09 9.50
CA THR A 109 -1.34 2.48 10.50
C THR A 109 -1.57 1.33 11.47
N GLN A 110 -1.74 1.62 12.76
CA GLN A 110 -2.00 0.62 13.81
C GLN A 110 -1.04 -0.59 13.78
N GLY A 111 0.26 -0.33 13.58
CA GLY A 111 1.29 -1.37 13.52
C GLY A 111 1.24 -2.26 12.27
N ARG A 112 0.46 -1.89 11.25
CA ARG A 112 0.32 -2.62 9.99
C ARG A 112 0.85 -1.77 8.84
N ALA A 113 1.43 -2.43 7.84
CA ALA A 113 1.90 -1.82 6.61
C ALA A 113 1.15 -2.38 5.40
N MET A 114 0.80 -1.51 4.47
CA MET A 114 0.16 -1.84 3.20
C MET A 114 0.87 -1.12 2.07
N LEU A 115 0.99 -1.77 0.91
CA LEU A 115 1.60 -1.19 -0.27
C LEU A 115 0.54 -0.49 -1.11
N LEU A 116 0.76 0.79 -1.42
CA LEU A 116 0.01 1.57 -2.38
C LEU A 116 0.78 1.62 -3.71
N VAL A 117 0.14 1.13 -4.76
CA VAL A 117 0.63 1.25 -6.14
C VAL A 117 -0.30 2.20 -6.89
N VAL A 118 0.28 3.23 -7.52
CA VAL A 118 -0.46 4.21 -8.33
C VAL A 118 0.05 4.15 -9.76
N ASN A 119 -0.85 3.85 -10.69
CA ASN A 119 -0.55 3.78 -12.11
C ASN A 119 -0.50 5.18 -12.74
N SER A 120 0.11 5.28 -13.92
CA SER A 120 0.25 6.54 -14.66
C SER A 120 -1.09 7.17 -15.09
N ASP A 121 -2.16 6.37 -15.17
CA ASP A 121 -3.53 6.84 -15.40
C ASP A 121 -4.25 7.30 -14.12
N SER A 122 -3.55 7.28 -12.98
CA SER A 122 -4.07 7.53 -11.62
C SER A 122 -5.12 6.53 -11.13
N SER A 123 -5.22 5.34 -11.74
CA SER A 123 -5.79 4.19 -11.04
C SER A 123 -4.81 3.74 -9.95
N ALA A 124 -5.32 3.12 -8.89
CA ALA A 124 -4.49 2.72 -7.76
C ALA A 124 -4.98 1.45 -7.09
N MET A 125 -4.07 0.78 -6.38
CA MET A 125 -4.29 -0.48 -5.69
C MET A 125 -3.64 -0.44 -4.31
N ILE A 126 -4.33 -1.00 -3.31
CA ILE A 126 -3.75 -1.31 -2.00
C ILE A 126 -3.51 -2.82 -1.95
N ILE A 127 -2.28 -3.18 -1.61
CA ILE A 127 -1.76 -4.55 -1.60
C ILE A 127 -1.28 -4.88 -0.18
N ASP A 128 -1.70 -6.03 0.33
CA ASP A 128 -1.23 -6.63 1.58
C ASP A 128 -0.09 -7.61 1.28
N SER A 129 0.86 -7.78 2.21
CA SER A 129 1.91 -8.79 2.13
C SER A 129 1.39 -10.22 2.32
N HIS A 130 0.15 -10.40 2.78
CA HIS A 130 -0.48 -11.71 2.95
C HIS A 130 -1.63 -11.94 1.96
N SER A 131 -1.79 -13.19 1.51
CA SER A 131 -2.95 -13.60 0.71
C SER A 131 -4.16 -13.83 1.61
N HIS A 132 -5.28 -13.16 1.32
CA HIS A 132 -6.52 -13.27 2.08
C HIS A 132 -7.40 -14.42 1.58
N GLY A 133 -6.91 -15.65 1.69
CA GLY A 133 -7.60 -16.85 1.17
C GLY A 133 -7.86 -16.75 -0.33
N ASN A 134 -9.11 -16.93 -0.77
CA ASN A 134 -9.49 -16.85 -2.19
C ASN A 134 -9.47 -15.42 -2.76
N LYS A 135 -9.12 -14.41 -1.97
CA LYS A 135 -9.18 -12.98 -2.33
C LYS A 135 -7.84 -12.41 -2.80
N GLY A 136 -6.75 -13.14 -2.61
CA GLY A 136 -5.41 -12.70 -2.99
C GLY A 136 -4.87 -11.55 -2.13
N ALA A 137 -3.80 -10.93 -2.62
CA ALA A 137 -3.05 -9.88 -1.92
C ALA A 137 -3.57 -8.45 -2.19
N ILE A 138 -4.28 -8.21 -3.30
CA ILE A 138 -4.87 -6.90 -3.61
C ILE A 138 -6.18 -6.76 -2.84
N ILE A 139 -6.22 -5.81 -1.89
CA ILE A 139 -7.33 -5.67 -0.95
C ILE A 139 -8.26 -4.48 -1.29
N ALA A 140 -7.80 -3.53 -2.10
CA ALA A 140 -8.62 -2.44 -2.63
C ALA A 140 -8.10 -1.94 -3.99
N CYS A 141 -9.00 -1.50 -4.86
CA CYS A 141 -8.65 -0.81 -6.10
C CYS A 141 -9.53 0.43 -6.29
N SER A 142 -8.95 1.49 -6.85
CA SER A 142 -9.68 2.66 -7.30
C SER A 142 -9.47 2.88 -8.81
N PRO A 143 -10.54 3.12 -9.58
CA PRO A 143 -10.38 3.56 -10.97
C PRO A 143 -9.81 4.97 -11.05
N ARG A 144 -9.41 5.38 -12.26
CA ARG A 144 -8.92 6.73 -12.56
C ARG A 144 -9.84 7.80 -11.97
N GLY A 145 -9.25 8.77 -11.27
CA GLY A 145 -9.95 9.91 -10.69
C GLY A 145 -10.69 9.63 -9.37
N LYS A 146 -10.59 8.40 -8.84
CA LYS A 146 -11.26 7.97 -7.60
C LYS A 146 -10.30 7.57 -6.48
N ILE A 147 -9.02 7.91 -6.60
CA ILE A 147 -7.98 7.50 -5.63
C ILE A 147 -8.27 7.98 -4.19
N HIS A 148 -8.86 9.16 -4.01
CA HIS A 148 -9.25 9.70 -2.70
C HIS A 148 -10.20 8.76 -1.93
N LEU A 149 -11.06 8.01 -2.63
CA LEU A 149 -12.00 7.08 -1.99
C LEU A 149 -11.28 5.94 -1.25
N LEU A 150 -10.01 5.65 -1.57
CA LEU A 150 -9.23 4.66 -0.83
C LEU A 150 -9.00 5.06 0.64
N ALA A 151 -8.98 6.35 0.97
CA ALA A 151 -8.89 6.81 2.36
C ALA A 151 -10.15 6.46 3.16
N GLN A 152 -11.32 6.72 2.59
CA GLN A 152 -12.62 6.37 3.19
C GLN A 152 -12.77 4.84 3.30
N TRP A 153 -12.34 4.11 2.28
CA TRP A 153 -12.29 2.65 2.31
C TRP A 153 -11.39 2.15 3.43
N LEU A 154 -10.20 2.75 3.61
CA LEU A 154 -9.26 2.33 4.65
C LEU A 154 -9.88 2.51 6.03
N ASP A 155 -10.43 3.69 6.33
CA ASP A 155 -11.11 3.95 7.61
C ASP A 155 -12.28 2.98 7.85
N ALA A 156 -13.13 2.75 6.85
CA ALA A 156 -14.23 1.79 6.94
C ALA A 156 -13.73 0.35 7.17
N MET A 157 -12.67 -0.06 6.46
CA MET A 157 -12.05 -1.37 6.62
C MET A 157 -11.47 -1.55 8.03
N MET A 158 -10.81 -0.52 8.57
CA MET A 158 -10.29 -0.52 9.93
C MET A 158 -11.42 -0.63 10.96
N LYS A 159 -12.50 0.14 10.79
CA LYS A 159 -13.68 0.07 11.68
C LYS A 159 -14.30 -1.32 11.68
N ASP A 160 -14.50 -1.90 10.49
CA ASP A 160 -15.17 -3.19 10.32
C ASP A 160 -14.34 -4.38 10.80
N ASN A 161 -13.02 -4.37 10.60
CA ASN A 161 -12.18 -5.55 10.84
C ASN A 161 -11.25 -5.40 12.04
N TRP A 162 -10.89 -4.17 12.41
CA TRP A 162 -9.96 -3.90 13.51
C TRP A 162 -10.63 -3.19 14.69
N GLN A 163 -11.92 -2.83 14.57
CA GLN A 163 -12.67 -2.10 15.60
C GLN A 163 -12.03 -0.75 15.97
N HIS A 164 -11.33 -0.13 15.02
CA HIS A 164 -10.64 1.15 15.19
C HIS A 164 -10.89 2.06 13.98
N SER A 165 -11.08 3.35 14.21
CA SER A 165 -11.05 4.36 13.14
C SER A 165 -9.62 4.71 12.74
N LEU A 166 -9.46 5.28 11.55
CA LEU A 166 -8.21 5.91 11.14
C LEU A 166 -7.95 7.15 12.01
N THR A 167 -7.02 7.02 12.96
CA THR A 167 -6.60 8.11 13.86
C THR A 167 -5.15 8.51 13.64
N ILE A 168 -4.30 7.55 13.32
CA ILE A 168 -2.87 7.72 13.07
C ILE A 168 -2.49 6.88 11.85
N ALA A 169 -1.82 7.50 10.88
CA ALA A 169 -1.19 6.82 9.77
C ALA A 169 0.05 7.57 9.30
N SER A 170 0.86 6.91 8.48
CA SER A 170 1.89 7.58 7.69
C SER A 170 1.93 7.02 6.27
N VAL A 171 2.38 7.84 5.34
CA VAL A 171 2.64 7.45 3.96
C VAL A 171 4.10 7.73 3.66
N THR A 172 4.84 6.69 3.26
CA THR A 172 6.27 6.80 2.92
C THR A 172 6.52 6.28 1.52
N LYS A 173 7.11 7.11 0.66
CA LYS A 173 7.44 6.74 -0.71
C LYS A 173 8.78 5.99 -0.78
N VAL A 174 8.85 4.96 -1.60
CA VAL A 174 10.08 4.21 -1.91
C VAL A 174 10.36 4.37 -3.40
N PHE A 175 11.55 4.83 -3.73
CA PHE A 175 12.00 5.04 -5.11
C PHE A 175 12.95 3.92 -5.52
N TYR A 176 12.76 3.41 -6.74
CA TYR A 176 13.55 2.33 -7.30
C TYR A 176 14.40 2.84 -8.47
N PHE A 177 15.54 2.19 -8.71
CA PHE A 177 16.33 2.43 -9.91
C PHE A 177 15.50 2.14 -11.18
N LYS A 178 15.79 2.89 -12.25
CA LYS A 178 15.11 2.73 -13.54
C LYS A 178 15.52 1.44 -14.24
#